data_AF-A0A2M8NFD2-F1
#
_entry.id   AF-A0A2M8NFD2-F1
#
_cell.length_a   1.000
_cell.length_b   1.000
_cell.length_c   1.000
_cell.angle_alpha   90.00
_cell.angle_beta   90.00
_cell.angle_gamma   90.00
#
_symmetry.space_group_name_H-M   'P 1'
#
loop_
_entity.id
_entity.type
_entity.pdbx_description
1 polymer ?
#
loop_
_entity_poly.entity_id
_entity_poly.type
_entity_poly.pdbx_seq_one_letter_code
_entity_poly.pdbx_strand_id
1 'polypeptide(L)'
;MGSAWDDLGDKHKALAFYEQALTLRRAVGDRGGEAITCFNIGMLHYKLGDLDSAIAHVERCVELREQIAHPALESNRQVLNWLKAMRDTG
;
A
#
# COMPACT_ATOMS: atom_id res chain seq x y z
N MET A 1 19.77 -9.96 -18.73
CA MET A 1 18.31 -9.81 -18.93
C MET A 1 17.45 -10.52 -17.88
N GLY A 2 18.00 -11.19 -16.84
CA GLY A 2 17.18 -11.92 -15.84
C GLY A 2 16.63 -11.08 -14.67
N SER A 3 17.38 -10.10 -14.18
CA SER A 3 17.04 -9.42 -12.90
C SER A 3 15.70 -8.69 -12.91
N ALA A 4 15.36 -7.98 -13.99
CA ALA A 4 14.10 -7.23 -14.06
C ALA A 4 12.86 -8.13 -14.14
N TRP A 5 12.98 -9.33 -14.71
CA TRP A 5 11.88 -10.28 -14.82
C TRP A 5 11.67 -11.04 -13.51
N ASP A 6 12.75 -11.38 -12.81
CA ASP A 6 12.70 -11.98 -11.48
C ASP A 6 12.08 -11.00 -10.47
N ASP A 7 12.53 -9.74 -10.47
CA ASP A 7 11.98 -8.68 -9.60
C ASP A 7 10.48 -8.45 -9.86
N LEU A 8 10.05 -8.47 -11.13
CA LEU A 8 8.64 -8.32 -11.47
C LEU A 8 7.81 -9.53 -11.04
N GLY A 9 8.32 -10.74 -11.24
CA GLY A 9 7.69 -11.97 -10.79
C GLY A 9 7.51 -12.03 -9.28
N ASP A 10 8.50 -11.56 -8.52
CA ASP A 10 8.43 -11.51 -7.05
C ASP A 10 7.48 -10.43 -6.55
N LYS A 11 7.38 -9.29 -7.25
CA LYS A 11 6.35 -8.28 -6.96
C LYS A 11 4.94 -8.83 -7.16
N HIS A 12 4.66 -9.53 -8.26
CA HIS A 12 3.32 -10.12 -8.48
C HIS A 12 2.94 -11.17 -7.43
N LYS A 13 3.90 -12.00 -6.99
CA LYS A 13 3.67 -12.94 -5.88
C LYS A 13 3.39 -12.21 -4.56
N ALA A 14 4.14 -11.15 -4.27
CA ALA A 14 3.92 -10.33 -3.08
C ALA A 14 2.53 -9.68 -3.08
N LEU A 15 2.07 -9.18 -4.23
CA LEU A 15 0.73 -8.60 -4.37
C LEU A 15 -0.35 -9.63 -4.04
N ALA A 16 -0.28 -10.82 -4.63
CA ALA A 16 -1.25 -11.89 -4.37
C ALA A 16 -1.27 -12.32 -2.89
N PHE A 17 -0.09 -12.41 -2.25
CA PHE A 17 0.01 -12.70 -0.82
C PHE A 17 -0.64 -11.60 0.04
N TYR A 18 -0.39 -10.33 -0.28
CA TYR A 18 -0.98 -9.22 0.44
C TYR A 18 -2.50 -9.13 0.22
N GLU A 19 -3.03 -9.41 -0.96
CA GLU A 19 -4.48 -9.44 -1.21
C GLU A 19 -5.20 -10.54 -0.40
N GLN A 20 -4.57 -11.72 -0.28
CA GLN A 20 -5.07 -12.79 0.59
C GLN A 20 -5.05 -12.35 2.06
N ALA A 21 -3.94 -11.77 2.51
CA ALA A 21 -3.83 -11.24 3.88
C ALA A 21 -4.84 -10.12 4.15
N LEU A 22 -5.12 -9.27 3.16
CA LEU A 22 -6.10 -8.18 3.25
C LEU A 22 -7.50 -8.75 3.47
N THR A 23 -7.87 -9.76 2.70
CA THR A 23 -9.16 -10.46 2.83
C THR A 23 -9.32 -11.05 4.23
N LEU A 24 -8.30 -11.72 4.75
CA LEU A 24 -8.31 -12.29 6.09
C LEU A 24 -8.41 -11.22 7.18
N ARG A 25 -7.60 -10.16 7.10
CA ARG A 25 -7.61 -9.03 8.04
C ARG A 25 -8.98 -8.34 8.10
N ARG A 26 -9.63 -8.16 6.95
CA ARG A 26 -11.01 -7.65 6.86
C ARG A 26 -12.02 -8.61 7.49
N ALA A 27 -11.91 -9.90 7.21
CA ALA A 27 -12.82 -10.91 7.74
C ALA A 27 -12.78 -11.00 9.27
N VAL A 28 -11.62 -10.79 9.88
CA VAL A 28 -11.44 -10.81 11.35
C VAL A 28 -11.57 -9.43 12.00
N GLY A 29 -11.79 -8.36 11.22
CA GLY A 29 -11.91 -6.99 11.73
C GLY A 29 -10.60 -6.38 12.24
N ASP A 30 -9.44 -6.91 11.84
CA ASP A 30 -8.12 -6.38 12.21
C ASP A 30 -7.78 -5.14 11.37
N ARG A 31 -8.22 -3.97 11.85
CA ARG A 31 -7.97 -2.67 11.21
C ARG A 31 -6.49 -2.30 11.16
N GLY A 32 -5.71 -2.67 12.18
CA GLY A 32 -4.28 -2.40 12.24
C GLY A 32 -3.51 -3.21 11.19
N GLY A 33 -3.81 -4.50 11.12
CA GLY A 33 -3.34 -5.37 10.05
C GLY A 33 -3.80 -4.88 8.68
N GLU A 34 -5.08 -4.58 8.49
CA GLU A 34 -5.61 -4.10 7.20
C GLU A 34 -4.81 -2.88 6.72
N ALA A 35 -4.56 -1.91 7.62
CA ALA A 35 -3.77 -0.73 7.31
C ALA A 35 -2.34 -1.09 6.87
N ILE A 36 -1.65 -1.97 7.59
CA ILE A 36 -0.29 -2.39 7.23
C ILE A 36 -0.28 -3.07 5.85
N THR A 37 -1.27 -3.93 5.57
CA THR A 37 -1.37 -4.57 4.24
C THR A 37 -1.56 -3.53 3.15
N CYS A 38 -2.51 -2.62 3.33
CA CYS A 38 -2.80 -1.57 2.35
C CYS A 38 -1.56 -0.73 2.07
N PHE A 39 -0.80 -0.34 3.10
CA PHE A 39 0.44 0.40 2.89
C PHE A 39 1.46 -0.38 2.04
N ASN A 40 1.66 -1.66 2.33
CA ASN A 40 2.61 -2.50 1.59
C ASN A 40 2.19 -2.68 0.13
N ILE A 41 0.90 -2.88 -0.14
CA ILE A 41 0.37 -2.96 -1.51
C ILE A 41 0.59 -1.62 -2.24
N GLY A 42 0.30 -0.49 -1.58
CA GLY A 42 0.52 0.84 -2.18
C GLY A 42 1.98 1.08 -2.56
N MET A 43 2.92 0.72 -1.69
CA MET A 43 4.36 0.82 -1.99
C MET A 43 4.81 -0.13 -3.11
N LEU A 44 4.14 -1.26 -3.28
CA LEU A 44 4.40 -2.19 -4.37
C LEU A 44 3.95 -1.61 -5.71
N HIS A 45 2.75 -1.03 -5.77
CA HIS A 45 2.27 -0.32 -6.97
C HIS A 45 3.16 0.87 -7.32
N TYR A 46 3.64 1.62 -6.32
CA TYR A 46 4.63 2.67 -6.54
C TYR A 46 5.91 2.13 -7.23
N LYS A 47 6.43 0.98 -6.77
CA LYS A 47 7.58 0.29 -7.40
C LYS A 47 7.28 -0.31 -8.78
N LEU A 48 6.01 -0.39 -9.18
CA LEU A 48 5.55 -0.82 -10.49
C LEU A 48 5.24 0.38 -11.41
N GLY A 49 5.33 1.62 -10.91
CA GLY A 49 5.01 2.84 -11.66
C GLY A 49 3.52 3.19 -11.69
N ASP A 50 2.68 2.46 -10.96
CA ASP A 50 1.25 2.70 -10.86
C ASP A 50 0.95 3.62 -9.67
N LEU A 51 1.01 4.93 -9.90
CA LEU A 51 0.79 5.94 -8.87
C LEU A 51 -0.66 5.98 -8.38
N ASP A 52 -1.64 5.73 -9.25
CA ASP A 52 -3.05 5.78 -8.88
C ASP A 52 -3.40 4.65 -7.90
N SER A 53 -2.99 3.42 -8.20
CA SER A 53 -3.17 2.30 -7.27
C SER A 53 -2.36 2.47 -6.00
N ALA A 54 -1.15 3.07 -6.08
CA ALA A 54 -0.35 3.39 -4.90
C ALA A 54 -1.07 4.35 -3.95
N ILE A 55 -1.59 5.46 -4.50
CA ILE A 55 -2.35 6.46 -3.75
C ILE A 55 -3.58 5.82 -3.11
N ALA A 56 -4.42 5.12 -3.88
CA ALA A 56 -5.65 4.51 -3.36
C ALA A 56 -5.41 3.59 -2.16
N HIS A 57 -4.34 2.77 -2.21
CA HIS A 57 -3.99 1.87 -1.12
C HIS A 57 -3.40 2.60 0.09
N VAL A 58 -2.58 3.63 -0.11
CA VAL A 58 -2.06 4.44 1.00
C VAL A 58 -3.16 5.29 1.64
N GLU A 59 -4.13 5.81 0.87
CA GLU A 59 -5.33 6.48 1.40
C GLU A 59 -6.10 5.56 2.33
N ARG A 60 -6.40 4.34 1.88
CA ARG A 60 -7.06 3.35 2.71
C ARG A 60 -6.30 3.06 3.99
N CYS A 61 -4.97 2.99 3.92
CA CYS A 61 -4.13 2.82 5.10
C CYS A 61 -4.28 3.99 6.10
N VAL A 62 -4.27 5.23 5.60
CA VAL A 62 -4.44 6.45 6.42
C VAL A 62 -5.81 6.44 7.10
N GLU A 63 -6.89 6.15 6.37
CA GLU A 63 -8.25 6.06 6.92
C GLU A 63 -8.33 5.06 8.08
N LEU A 64 -7.77 3.87 7.90
CA LEU A 64 -7.78 2.81 8.91
C LEU A 64 -6.94 3.19 10.13
N ARG A 65 -5.77 3.81 9.91
CA ARG A 65 -4.91 4.28 10.99
C ARG A 65 -5.52 5.43 11.78
N GLU A 66 -6.30 6.27 11.12
CA GLU A 66 -7.06 7.35 11.76
C GLU A 66 -8.15 6.79 12.69
N GLN A 67 -8.89 5.76 12.25
CA GLN A 67 -9.92 5.11 13.08
C GLN A 67 -9.37 4.47 14.36
N ILE A 68 -8.10 4.03 14.35
CA ILE A 68 -7.47 3.36 15.50
C ILE A 68 -6.45 4.25 16.22
N ALA A 69 -6.36 5.54 15.86
CA ALA A 69 -5.37 6.48 16.39
C ALA A 69 -3.92 5.92 16.37
N HIS A 70 -3.53 5.29 15.26
CA HIS A 70 -2.22 4.65 15.13
C HIS A 70 -1.09 5.68 15.13
N PRO A 71 0.04 5.47 15.85
CA PRO A 71 1.13 6.45 15.94
C PRO A 71 1.77 6.79 14.59
N ALA A 72 1.80 5.83 13.67
CA ALA A 72 2.32 6.02 12.32
C ALA A 72 1.31 6.61 11.30
N LEU A 73 0.21 7.23 11.78
CA LEU A 73 -0.75 7.95 10.93
C LEU A 73 -0.08 9.11 10.19
N GLU A 74 0.67 9.94 10.92
CA GLU A 74 1.25 11.16 10.35
C GLU A 74 2.33 10.85 9.30
N SER A 75 3.17 9.84 9.56
CA SER A 75 4.15 9.36 8.57
C SER A 75 3.47 8.90 7.29
N ASN A 76 2.34 8.22 7.39
CA ASN A 76 1.59 7.77 6.22
C ASN A 76 0.92 8.90 5.46
N ARG A 77 0.44 9.94 6.15
CA ARG A 77 -0.10 11.16 5.51
C ARG A 77 0.97 11.88 4.70
N GLN A 78 2.20 11.94 5.22
CA GLN A 78 3.33 12.51 4.48
C GLN A 78 3.63 11.71 3.20
N VAL A 79 3.67 10.37 3.30
CA VAL A 79 3.84 9.50 2.11
C VAL A 79 2.71 9.71 1.11
N LEU A 80 1.47 9.78 1.58
CA LEU A 80 0.30 10.01 0.73
C LEU A 80 0.40 11.35 -0.03
N ASN A 81 0.72 12.43 0.68
CA ASN A 81 0.85 13.76 0.09
C ASN A 81 1.98 13.78 -0.95
N TRP A 82 3.09 13.11 -0.66
CA TRP A 82 4.20 12.98 -1.60
C TRP A 82 3.80 12.19 -2.86
N LEU A 83 3.08 11.08 -2.72
CA LEU A 83 2.56 10.31 -3.87
C LEU A 83 1.62 11.15 -4.75
N LYS A 84 0.71 11.91 -4.13
CA LYS A 84 -0.20 12.81 -4.85
C LYS A 84 0.56 13.91 -5.59
N ALA A 85 1.54 14.53 -4.93
CA ALA A 85 2.37 15.56 -5.56
C ALA A 85 3.11 15.01 -6.78
N MET A 86 3.68 13.80 -6.71
CA MET A 86 4.35 13.18 -7.85
C MET A 86 3.41 12.92 -9.03
N ARG A 87 2.19 12.43 -8.76
CA ARG A 87 1.17 12.22 -9.81
C ARG A 87 0.82 13.53 -10.50
N ASP A 88 0.66 14.60 -9.75
CA ASP A 88 0.26 15.91 -10.28
C ASP A 88 1.42 16.64 -11.00
N THR A 89 2.67 16.23 -10.80
CA THR A 89 3.86 16.77 -11.47
C THR A 89 4.29 16.03 -12.75
N GLY A 90 3.62 14.93 -13.11
CA GLY A 90 3.88 14.16 -14.33
C GLY A 90 2.96 14.56 -15.49
#